data_AF-A0A2S9G4K5-F1
#
_entry.id   AF-A0A2S9G4K5-F1
#
_cell.length_a   1.000
_cell.length_b   1.000
_cell.length_c   1.000
_cell.angle_alpha   90.00
_cell.angle_beta   90.00
_cell.angle_gamma   90.00
#
_symmetry.space_group_name_H-M   'P 1'
#
loop_
_entity.id
_entity.type
_entity.pdbx_description
1 polymer ?
#
loop_
_entity_poly.entity_id
_entity_poly.type
_entity_poly.pdbx_seq_one_letter_code
_entity_poly.pdbx_strand_id
1 'polypeptide(L)'
;LAQFWNENRLQAYEGVSIPGFPNFFTVFGPYGYVGSSYFALIGAQTRHIVRCLDTARDRRAHRVEVRREANDRYFAEMMRKRHRQ
;
A
#
# COMPACT_ATOMS: atom_id res chain seq x y z
N LEU A 1 10.72 9.26 2.48
CA LEU A 1 9.89 8.68 1.39
C LEU A 1 10.47 8.92 0.00
N ALA A 2 10.80 10.16 -0.37
CA ALA A 2 11.40 10.48 -1.68
C ALA A 2 12.65 9.65 -2.00
N GLN A 3 13.60 9.55 -1.05
CA GLN A 3 14.80 8.71 -1.20
C GLN A 3 14.46 7.24 -1.44
N PHE A 4 13.54 6.67 -0.63
CA PHE A 4 13.13 5.27 -0.78
C PHE A 4 12.59 4.98 -2.19
N TRP A 5 11.72 5.84 -2.72
CA TRP A 5 11.22 5.67 -4.08
C TRP A 5 12.25 5.94 -5.17
N ASN A 6 13.24 6.80 -4.93
CA ASN A 6 14.36 7.00 -5.85
C ASN A 6 15.23 5.73 -5.96
N GLU A 7 15.50 5.08 -4.83
CA GLU A 7 16.37 3.90 -4.74
C GLU A 7 15.65 2.59 -5.07
N ASN A 8 14.36 2.48 -4.74
CA ASN A 8 13.61 1.21 -4.79
C ASN A 8 12.45 1.24 -5.80
N ARG A 9 12.38 2.31 -6.63
CA ARG A 9 11.27 2.62 -7.54
C ARG A 9 9.98 2.92 -6.77
N LEU A 10 9.02 3.55 -7.47
CA LEU A 10 7.70 3.77 -6.90
C LEU A 10 7.07 2.41 -6.55
N GLN A 11 6.73 2.23 -5.28
CA GLN A 11 6.03 1.04 -4.79
C GLN A 11 5.23 1.36 -3.53
N ALA A 12 4.06 0.72 -3.44
CA ALA A 12 3.19 0.67 -2.29
C ALA A 12 2.36 -0.61 -2.41
N TYR A 13 2.23 -1.37 -1.32
CA TYR A 13 1.37 -2.55 -1.28
C TYR A 13 -0.10 -2.13 -1.43
N GLU A 14 -0.75 -2.64 -2.48
CA GLU A 14 -2.13 -2.29 -2.87
C GLU A 14 -2.38 -0.76 -3.00
N GLY A 15 -1.31 0.01 -3.25
CA GLY A 15 -1.37 1.47 -3.25
C GLY A 15 -1.70 2.12 -1.91
N VAL A 16 -1.52 1.40 -0.79
CA VAL A 16 -1.87 1.88 0.56
C VAL A 16 -0.65 1.98 1.47
N SER A 17 0.08 0.89 1.69
CA SER A 17 1.16 0.84 2.69
C SER A 17 2.54 0.73 2.04
N ILE A 18 3.53 1.41 2.62
CA ILE A 18 4.90 1.48 2.08
C ILE A 18 5.84 0.74 3.04
N PRO A 19 6.64 -0.24 2.57
CA PRO A 19 7.54 -0.98 3.45
C PRO A 19 8.62 -0.04 4.02
N GLY A 20 8.97 -0.21 5.30
CA GLY A 20 9.91 0.68 6.00
C GLY A 20 9.30 1.98 6.51
N PHE A 21 8.00 2.22 6.29
CA PHE A 21 7.27 3.39 6.78
C PHE A 21 6.11 2.93 7.69
N PRO A 22 6.39 2.58 8.96
CA PRO A 22 5.36 2.16 9.89
C PRO A 22 4.35 3.28 10.16
N ASN A 23 3.09 2.90 10.37
CA ASN A 23 1.97 3.80 10.64
C ASN A 23 1.74 4.87 9.57
N PHE A 24 2.31 4.69 8.37
CA PHE A 24 2.11 5.55 7.23
C PHE A 24 1.21 4.87 6.20
N PHE A 25 0.15 5.57 5.81
CA PHE A 25 -0.80 5.10 4.82
C PHE A 25 -0.98 6.15 3.73
N THR A 26 -1.18 5.69 2.52
CA THR A 26 -1.55 6.50 1.37
C THR A 26 -2.93 6.10 0.89
N VAL A 27 -3.65 7.05 0.35
CA VAL A 27 -4.81 6.80 -0.51
C VAL A 27 -4.35 7.21 -1.89
N PHE A 28 -4.61 6.37 -2.89
CA PHE A 28 -4.16 6.59 -4.26
C PHE A 28 -2.63 6.49 -4.43
N GLY A 29 -1.97 5.57 -3.73
CA GLY A 29 -0.55 5.29 -3.90
C GLY A 29 -0.22 4.56 -5.22
N PRO A 30 1.08 4.42 -5.55
CA PRO A 30 1.56 3.74 -6.75
C PRO A 30 0.92 2.37 -6.98
N TYR A 31 0.52 2.11 -8.23
CA TYR A 31 -0.13 0.87 -8.68
C TYR A 31 -1.44 0.50 -7.96
N GLY A 32 -2.03 1.37 -7.13
CA GLY A 32 -3.31 1.13 -6.48
C GLY A 32 -4.53 1.45 -7.36
N TYR A 33 -4.33 2.17 -8.47
CA TYR A 33 -5.42 2.55 -9.36
C TYR A 33 -5.64 1.50 -10.46
N VAL A 34 -6.87 1.01 -10.56
CA VAL A 34 -7.26 -0.07 -11.49
C VAL A 34 -8.26 0.39 -12.56
N GLY A 35 -8.39 1.70 -12.81
CA GLY A 35 -9.28 2.24 -13.85
C GLY A 35 -10.77 2.24 -13.48
N SER A 36 -11.13 1.89 -12.24
CA SER A 36 -12.49 1.96 -11.70
C SER A 36 -12.83 3.37 -11.16
N SER A 37 -14.06 3.55 -10.66
CA SER A 37 -14.47 4.76 -9.94
C SER A 37 -13.48 5.17 -8.84
N TYR A 38 -13.02 6.42 -8.88
CA TYR A 38 -12.17 7.04 -7.86
C TYR A 38 -12.79 6.92 -6.46
N PHE A 39 -14.09 7.17 -6.33
CA PHE A 39 -14.80 7.07 -5.06
C PHE A 39 -14.84 5.64 -4.53
N ALA A 40 -15.00 4.65 -5.42
CA ALA A 40 -14.96 3.25 -5.02
C ALA A 40 -13.58 2.84 -4.50
N LEU A 41 -12.51 3.29 -5.17
CA LEU A 41 -11.14 3.05 -4.74
C LEU A 41 -10.84 3.70 -3.39
N ILE A 42 -11.17 4.99 -3.24
CA ILE A 42 -10.99 5.71 -1.97
C ILE A 42 -11.76 5.01 -0.86
N GLY A 43 -13.03 4.64 -1.11
CA GLY A 43 -13.85 3.93 -0.13
C GLY A 43 -13.25 2.59 0.29
N ALA A 44 -12.70 1.82 -0.64
CA ALA A 44 -12.04 0.56 -0.35
C ALA A 44 -10.74 0.77 0.46
N GLN A 45 -9.89 1.71 0.06
CA GLN A 45 -8.62 2.00 0.73
C GLN A 45 -8.83 2.57 2.13
N THR A 46 -9.72 3.55 2.29
CA THR A 46 -10.07 4.11 3.61
C THR A 46 -10.64 3.04 4.53
N ARG A 47 -11.55 2.18 4.04
CA ARG A 47 -12.09 1.07 4.84
C ARG A 47 -11.00 0.09 5.28
N HIS A 48 -10.01 -0.17 4.42
CA HIS A 48 -8.86 -1.01 4.78
C HIS A 48 -7.99 -0.35 5.87
N ILE A 49 -7.68 0.93 5.72
CA ILE A 49 -6.87 1.69 6.69
C ILE A 49 -7.56 1.70 8.06
N VAL A 50 -8.86 2.02 8.12
CA VAL A 50 -9.64 2.01 9.37
C VAL A 50 -9.58 0.64 10.05
N ARG A 51 -9.79 -0.45 9.29
CA ARG A 51 -9.70 -1.81 9.84
C ARG A 51 -8.32 -2.12 10.44
N CYS A 52 -7.25 -1.64 9.82
CA CYS A 52 -5.89 -1.79 10.35
C CYS A 52 -5.68 -1.01 11.66
N LEU A 53 -6.20 0.22 11.73
CA LEU A 53 -6.13 1.05 12.92
C LEU A 53 -6.96 0.48 14.09
N ASP A 54 -8.18 0.00 13.81
CA ASP A 54 -9.02 -0.66 14.81
C ASP A 54 -8.34 -1.92 15.36
N THR A 55 -7.79 -2.75 14.47
CA THR A 55 -7.04 -3.95 14.87
C THR A 55 -5.81 -3.60 15.72
N ALA A 56 -5.10 -2.51 15.38
CA ALA A 56 -3.96 -2.06 16.17
C ALA A 56 -4.39 -1.58 17.56
N ARG A 57 -5.51 -0.85 17.64
CA ARG A 57 -6.11 -0.42 18.91
C ARG A 57 -6.49 -1.61 19.79
N ASP A 58 -7.19 -2.59 19.23
CA ASP A 58 -7.62 -3.81 19.93
C ASP A 58 -6.43 -4.61 20.47
N ARG A 59 -5.36 -4.68 19.69
CA ARG A 59 -4.13 -5.41 20.05
C ARG A 59 -3.16 -4.59 20.90
N ARG A 60 -3.48 -3.33 21.21
CA ARG A 60 -2.57 -2.36 21.84
C ARG A 60 -1.23 -2.26 21.09
N ALA A 61 -1.26 -2.42 19.77
CA ALA A 61 -0.10 -2.32 18.91
C ALA A 61 0.19 -0.85 18.59
N HIS A 62 1.45 -0.46 18.68
CA HIS A 62 1.93 0.88 18.33
C HIS A 62 2.53 0.94 16.91
N ARG A 63 2.59 -0.20 16.21
CA ARG A 63 3.21 -0.33 14.89
C ARG A 63 2.35 -1.15 13.94
N VAL A 64 1.90 -0.51 12.87
CA VAL A 64 1.27 -1.14 11.72
C VAL A 64 2.17 -0.96 10.51
N GLU A 65 2.64 -2.05 9.94
CA GLU A 65 3.51 -2.02 8.77
C GLU A 65 3.25 -3.22 7.86
N VAL A 66 3.36 -2.99 6.56
CA VAL A 66 3.32 -4.08 5.58
C VAL A 66 4.55 -4.95 5.72
N ARG A 67 4.37 -6.26 5.63
CA ARG A 67 5.49 -7.21 5.57
C ARG A 67 6.27 -7.01 4.27
N ARG A 68 7.60 -7.02 4.35
CA ARG A 68 8.49 -6.84 3.19
C ARG A 68 8.17 -7.87 2.10
N GLU A 69 8.00 -9.14 2.47
CA GLU A 69 7.72 -10.23 1.55
C GLU A 69 6.38 -10.06 0.82
N ALA A 70 5.38 -9.48 1.50
CA ALA A 70 4.07 -9.21 0.89
C ALA A 70 4.16 -8.08 -0.13
N ASN A 71 4.91 -7.01 0.20
CA ASN A 71 5.17 -5.92 -0.72
C ASN A 71 5.97 -6.40 -1.94
N ASP A 72 7.05 -7.16 -1.73
CA ASP A 72 7.92 -7.62 -2.81
C ASP A 72 7.17 -8.51 -3.80
N ARG A 73 6.29 -9.39 -3.31
CA ARG A 73 5.41 -10.20 -4.15
C ARG A 73 4.46 -9.35 -4.98
N TYR A 74 3.80 -8.36 -4.36
CA TYR A 74 2.89 -7.45 -5.04
C TYR A 74 3.62 -6.62 -6.11
N PHE A 75 4.79 -6.07 -5.76
CA PHE A 75 5.61 -5.29 -6.67
C PHE A 75 6.07 -6.12 -7.88
N ALA A 76 6.54 -7.35 -7.66
CA ALA A 76 6.89 -8.27 -8.74
C ALA A 76 5.70 -8.62 -9.64
N GLU A 77 4.49 -8.71 -9.10
CA GLU A 77 3.28 -8.87 -9.89
C GLU A 77 2.97 -7.64 -10.75
N MET A 78 3.03 -6.43 -10.19
CA MET A 78 2.81 -5.19 -10.94
C MET A 78 3.83 -5.03 -12.06
N MET A 79 5.10 -5.35 -11.79
CA MET A 79 6.15 -5.31 -12.81
C MET A 79 5.89 -6.30 -13.95
N ARG A 80 5.38 -7.50 -13.67
CA ARG A 80 5.00 -8.48 -14.70
C ARG A 80 3.81 -8.02 -15.55
N LYS A 81 2.81 -7.38 -14.93
CA LYS A 81 1.63 -6.86 -15.65
C LYS A 81 1.99 -5.68 -16.57
N ARG A 82 2.96 -4.86 -16.19
CA ARG A 82 3.43 -3.72 -17.00
C ARG A 82 3.99 -4.11 -18.37
N HIS A 83 4.50 -5.32 -18.53
CA HIS A 83 5.00 -5.81 -19.83
C HIS A 83 3.89 -6.25 -20.80
N ARG A 84 2.61 -6.25 -20.37
CA ARG A 84 1.45 -6.66 -21.19
C ARG A 84 0.53 -5.49 -21.56
N GLN A 85 0.98 -4.26 -21.38
CA GLN A 85 0.27 -3.04 -21.78
C GLN A 85 1.09 -2.30 -22.83
#